data_AF-A0A7Y4YLC1-F1
#
_entry.id   AF-A0A7Y4YLC1-F1
#
_cell.length_a   1.000
_cell.length_b   1.000
_cell.length_c   1.000
_cell.angle_alpha   90.00
_cell.angle_beta   90.00
_cell.angle_gamma   90.00
#
_symmetry.space_group_name_H-M   'P 1'
#
loop_
_entity.id
_entity.type
_entity.pdbx_description
1 polymer ?
#
loop_
_entity_poly.entity_id
_entity_poly.type
_entity_poly.pdbx_seq_one_letter_code
_entity_poly.pdbx_strand_id
1 'polypeptide(L)' 'LRERIMGFFEREMVDEELHIPFTAQGVVAEIRAKMRILSEAYDAEGLTIRVRSTPENLAAIKKKLAR' A
#
# COMPACT_ATOMS: atom_id res chain seq x y z
N LEU A 1 2.45 -3.18 -25.35
CA LEU A 1 3.31 -3.22 -24.14
C LEU A 1 2.66 -2.58 -22.91
N ARG A 2 1.80 -1.55 -23.05
CA ARG A 2 1.02 -0.97 -21.93
C ARG A 2 -0.03 -1.92 -21.33
N GLU A 3 -0.68 -2.76 -22.14
CA GLU A 3 -1.80 -3.58 -21.68
C GLU A 3 -1.40 -4.81 -20.84
N ARG A 4 -0.13 -5.23 -20.93
CA ARG A 4 0.38 -6.42 -20.23
C ARG A 4 0.69 -6.18 -18.75
N ILE A 5 0.74 -4.90 -18.34
CA ILE A 5 0.89 -4.49 -16.94
C ILE A 5 -0.48 -4.43 -16.25
N MET A 6 -1.58 -4.24 -16.98
CA MET A 6 -2.92 -4.16 -16.40
C MET A 6 -3.51 -5.55 -16.09
N GLY A 7 -3.39 -6.51 -17.02
CA GLY A 7 -4.09 -7.81 -16.91
C GLY A 7 -3.53 -8.82 -15.88
N PHE A 8 -2.31 -8.64 -15.38
CA PHE A 8 -1.74 -9.53 -14.35
C PHE A 8 -2.21 -9.17 -12.92
N PHE A 9 -2.72 -7.95 -12.72
CA PHE A 9 -3.02 -7.40 -11.39
C PHE A 9 -4.44 -7.69 -10.90
N GLU A 10 -5.40 -8.02 -11.76
CA GLU A 10 -6.83 -8.05 -11.38
C GLU A 10 -7.28 -9.33 -10.66
N ARG A 11 -6.53 -10.44 -10.70
CA ARG A 11 -6.99 -11.72 -10.10
C ARG A 11 -6.55 -11.97 -8.66
N GLU A 12 -5.56 -11.24 -8.14
CA GLU A 12 -4.99 -11.48 -6.80
C GLU A 12 -4.93 -10.20 -5.96
N MET A 13 -5.79 -9.22 -6.21
CA MET A 13 -5.86 -8.04 -5.35
C MET A 13 -6.48 -8.43 -4.00
N VAL A 14 -5.78 -8.08 -2.92
CA VAL A 14 -6.26 -8.26 -1.55
C VAL A 14 -6.38 -6.90 -0.86
N ASP A 15 -7.32 -6.81 0.07
CA ASP A 15 -7.53 -5.65 0.91
C ASP A 15 -6.76 -5.84 2.21
N GLU A 16 -5.95 -4.86 2.58
CA GLU A 16 -5.22 -4.90 3.83
C GLU A 16 -5.15 -3.52 4.48
N GLU A 17 -5.11 -3.52 5.82
CA GLU A 17 -4.91 -2.32 6.62
C GLU A 17 -3.45 -2.22 7.04
N LEU A 18 -2.86 -1.03 6.83
CA LEU A 18 -1.47 -0.74 7.14
C LEU A 18 -1.44 0.49 8.06
N HIS A 19 -0.78 0.33 9.21
CA HIS A 19 -0.45 1.43 10.08
C HIS A 19 0.93 1.98 9.72
N ILE A 20 0.98 3.27 9.41
CA ILE A 20 2.19 3.95 8.93
C ILE A 20 2.54 5.05 9.92
N PRO A 21 3.64 4.91 10.68
CA PRO A 21 4.05 5.96 11.61
C PRO A 21 4.47 7.21 10.82
N PHE A 22 4.34 8.39 11.43
CA PHE A 22 4.72 9.66 10.79
C PHE A 22 6.21 9.73 10.38
N THR A 23 7.06 8.90 10.98
CA THR A 23 8.47 8.76 10.62
C THR A 23 8.70 8.11 9.25
N ALA A 24 7.68 7.44 8.68
CA ALA A 24 7.76 6.66 7.45
C ALA A 24 7.05 7.33 6.25
N GLN A 25 7.11 8.67 6.13
CA GLN A 25 6.42 9.42 5.05
C GLN A 25 6.78 8.96 3.62
N GLY A 26 8.02 8.50 3.40
CA GLY A 26 8.45 7.98 2.10
C GLY A 26 7.69 6.74 1.65
N VAL A 27 7.21 5.93 2.60
CA VAL A 27 6.40 4.73 2.33
C VAL A 27 4.99 5.15 1.86
N VAL A 28 4.41 6.21 2.44
CA VAL A 28 3.09 6.74 2.05
C VAL A 28 3.09 7.17 0.58
N ALA A 29 4.12 7.88 0.13
CA ALA A 29 4.23 8.32 -1.26
C ALA A 29 4.26 7.14 -2.24
N GLU A 30 4.96 6.06 -1.90
CA GLU A 30 5.01 4.85 -2.72
C GLU A 30 3.66 4.13 -2.77
N ILE A 31 2.96 4.06 -1.64
CA ILE A 31 1.62 3.47 -1.58
C ILE A 31 0.64 4.25 -2.47
N ARG A 32 0.65 5.59 -2.41
CA ARG A 32 -0.17 6.44 -3.29
C ARG A 32 0.14 6.25 -4.77
N ALA A 33 1.39 5.91 -5.11
CA ALA A 33 1.82 5.71 -6.49
C ALA A 33 1.51 4.31 -7.04
N LYS A 34 1.50 3.28 -6.19
CA LYS A 34 1.45 1.86 -6.60
C LYS A 34 0.21 1.08 -6.16
N MET A 35 -0.57 1.60 -5.22
CA MET A 35 -1.70 0.90 -4.62
C MET A 35 -2.98 1.73 -4.68
N ARG A 36 -4.11 1.05 -4.62
CA ARG A 36 -5.41 1.72 -4.51
C ARG A 36 -5.76 1.92 -3.05
N ILE A 37 -5.93 3.15 -2.62
CA ILE A 37 -6.37 3.48 -1.26
C ILE A 37 -7.89 3.37 -1.19
N LEU A 38 -8.39 2.64 -0.19
CA LEU A 38 -9.81 2.46 0.10
C LEU A 38 -10.27 3.42 1.19
N SER A 39 -9.43 3.64 2.21
CA SER A 39 -9.69 4.61 3.29
C SER A 39 -8.39 5.07 3.93
N GLU A 40 -8.43 6.28 4.51
CA GLU A 40 -7.32 6.88 5.25
C GLU A 40 -7.86 7.44 6.57
N ALA A 41 -7.21 7.10 7.68
CA ALA A 41 -7.52 7.57 9.01
C ALA A 41 -6.23 8.04 9.68
N TYR A 42 -6.21 9.30 10.09
CA TYR A 42 -5.09 9.88 10.82
C TYR A 42 -5.37 9.75 12.31
N ASP A 43 -4.39 9.24 13.04
CA ASP A 43 -4.44 9.08 14.50
C ASP A 43 -3.24 9.79 15.14
N ALA A 44 -3.13 9.69 16.47
CA ALA A 44 -2.06 10.34 17.22
C ALA A 44 -0.67 9.71 16.99
N GLU A 45 -0.62 8.48 16.47
CA GLU A 45 0.59 7.68 16.31
C GLU A 45 1.07 7.63 14.85
N GLY A 46 0.16 7.89 13.90
CA GLY A 46 0.45 7.88 12.47
C GLY A 46 -0.78 7.97 11.57
N LEU A 47 -0.67 7.29 10.45
CA LEU A 47 -1.66 7.17 9.41
C LEU A 47 -2.03 5.70 9.23
N THR A 48 -3.27 5.37 9.55
CA THR A 48 -3.86 4.07 9.25
C THR A 48 -4.54 4.15 7.89
N ILE A 49 -4.07 3.37 6.92
CA ILE A 49 -4.68 3.28 5.60
C ILE A 49 -5.16 1.88 5.30
N ARG A 50 -6.29 1.80 4.60
CA ARG A 50 -6.74 0.57 3.98
C ARG A 50 -6.43 0.63 2.50
N VAL A 51 -5.75 -0.37 1.99
CA VAL A 51 -5.30 -0.43 0.60
C VAL A 51 -5.71 -1.73 -0.06
N ARG A 52 -5.94 -1.65 -1.37
CA ARG A 52 -6.11 -2.79 -2.26
C ARG A 52 -4.89 -2.89 -3.16
N SER A 53 -4.15 -3.97 -3.07
CA SER A 53 -2.98 -4.25 -3.92
C SER A 53 -2.68 -5.74 -4.01
N THR A 54 -1.65 -6.11 -4.75
CA THR A 54 -1.16 -7.49 -4.80
C THR A 54 -0.36 -7.84 -3.54
N PRO A 55 -0.34 -9.13 -3.14
CA PRO A 55 0.48 -9.60 -2.01
C PRO A 55 1.96 -9.23 -2.13
N GLU A 56 2.52 -9.23 -3.35
CA GLU A 56 3.91 -8.84 -3.61
C GLU A 56 4.19 -7.38 -3.24
N ASN A 57 3.33 -6.45 -3.69
CA ASN A 57 3.45 -5.04 -3.36
C ASN A 57 3.28 -4.81 -1.84
N LEU A 58 2.32 -5.50 -1.21
CA LEU A 58 2.10 -5.42 0.23
C LEU A 58 3.32 -5.93 1.01
N ALA A 59 3.91 -7.05 0.61
CA ALA A 59 5.12 -7.60 1.22
C ALA A 59 6.30 -6.62 1.13
N ALA A 60 6.48 -5.96 -0.02
CA ALA A 60 7.52 -4.96 -0.22
C ALA A 60 7.35 -3.75 0.72
N ILE A 61 6.12 -3.26 0.88
CA ILE A 61 5.80 -2.16 1.82
C ILE A 61 6.00 -2.58 3.27
N LYS A 62 5.50 -3.75 3.67
CA LYS A 62 5.68 -4.29 5.03
C LYS A 62 7.14 -4.44 5.41
N LYS A 63 7.98 -4.92 4.49
CA LYS A 63 9.43 -5.04 4.71
C LYS A 63 10.10 -3.68 4.98
N LYS A 64 9.58 -2.59 4.39
CA LYS A 64 10.08 -1.23 4.63
C LYS A 64 9.58 -0.65 5.96
N LEU A 65 8.37 -1.01 6.38
CA LEU A 65 7.81 -0.60 7.67
C LEU A 65 8.44 -1.35 8.85
N ALA A 66 8.89 -2.59 8.65
CA ALA A 66 9.53 -3.41 9.68
C ALA A 66 11.02 -3.07 9.93
N ARG A 67 11.54 -2.00 9.31
CA ARG A 67 12.95 -1.64 9.32
C ARG A 67 13.17 -0.32 10.03
#